data_AF-K1TIE3-F1
#
_entry.id   AF-K1TIE3-F1
#
_cell.length_a   1.000
_cell.length_b   1.000
_cell.length_c   1.000
_cell.angle_alpha   90.00
_cell.angle_beta   90.00
_cell.angle_gamma   90.00
#
_symmetry.space_group_name_H-M   'P 1'
#
loop_
_entity.id
_entity.type
_entity.pdbx_description
1 polymer ?
#
loop_
_entity_poly.entity_id
_entity_poly.type
_entity_poly.pdbx_seq_one_letter_code
_entity_poly.pdbx_strand_id
1 'polypeptide(L)'
;PLGYSVVLYPAPLQAAALVNEHEGSQARLLKYESILLLVLRLLYLQKRESLSASADQVLVTVEEVQAELQKMNLPRRLDQPTLEKLLRTLRRYNLARPVGRLSGLDSRVEVFPTVLLALPDSDLADAAAEVTRTRSELSLYERPEDGTTAVEVEE
;
A
#
# COMPACT_ATOMS: atom_id res chain seq x y z
N PRO A 1 28.35 17.96 7.86
CA PRO A 1 26.90 17.79 8.11
C PRO A 1 26.53 16.34 7.75
N LEU A 2 25.61 15.70 8.48
CA LEU A 2 25.29 14.26 8.30
C LEU A 2 24.48 13.94 7.03
N GLY A 3 24.20 14.93 6.17
CA GLY A 3 23.42 14.76 4.94
C GLY A 3 21.90 14.69 5.15
N TYR A 4 21.42 14.98 6.36
CA TYR A 4 19.99 14.98 6.70
C TYR A 4 19.47 16.40 6.93
N SER A 5 18.28 16.68 6.42
CA SER A 5 17.51 17.88 6.69
C SER A 5 16.21 17.53 7.42
N VAL A 6 15.72 18.45 8.26
CA VAL A 6 14.43 18.30 8.94
C VAL A 6 13.40 19.08 8.15
N VAL A 7 12.34 18.40 7.72
CA VAL A 7 11.19 19.01 7.03
C VAL A 7 9.99 18.97 7.96
N LEU A 8 9.32 20.11 8.11
CA LEU A 8 8.11 20.25 8.91
C LEU A 8 6.89 20.35 8.00
N TYR A 9 5.91 19.46 8.22
CA TYR A 9 4.63 19.44 7.54
C TYR A 9 3.56 20.05 8.46
N PRO A 10 2.99 21.22 8.11
CA PRO A 10 1.94 21.84 8.91
C PRO A 10 0.62 21.05 8.84
N ALA A 11 -0.44 21.58 9.46
CA ALA A 11 -1.78 21.01 9.33
C ALA A 11 -2.19 20.85 7.85
N PRO A 12 -2.88 19.76 7.48
CA PRO A 12 -3.47 18.74 8.36
C PRO A 12 -2.54 17.58 8.74
N LEU A 13 -1.28 17.55 8.28
CA LEU A 13 -0.36 16.42 8.53
C LEU A 13 0.29 16.50 9.91
N GLN A 14 0.64 17.70 10.37
CA GLN A 14 1.28 17.97 11.67
C GLN A 14 2.45 17.00 11.98
N ALA A 15 3.36 16.84 11.03
CA ALA A 15 4.43 15.86 11.09
C ALA A 15 5.80 16.50 10.87
N ALA A 16 6.85 15.88 11.39
CA ALA A 16 8.23 16.22 11.08
C ALA A 16 8.92 15.00 10.47
N ALA A 17 9.64 15.18 9.37
CA ALA A 17 10.40 14.12 8.72
C ALA A 17 11.88 14.47 8.69
N LEU A 18 12.71 13.44 8.84
CA LEU A 18 14.13 13.50 8.52
C LEU A 18 14.29 13.06 7.07
N VAL A 19 14.69 13.98 6.21
CA VAL A 19 14.92 13.73 4.79
C VAL A 19 16.42 13.60 4.57
N ASN A 20 16.84 12.55 3.88
CA ASN A 20 18.23 12.39 3.47
C ASN A 20 18.42 13.05 2.10
N GLU A 21 19.41 13.93 1.99
CA GLU A 21 19.78 14.58 0.72
C GLU A 21 20.60 13.64 -0.18
N HIS A 22 21.10 12.55 0.37
CA HIS A 22 21.79 11.49 -0.35
C HIS A 22 20.90 10.25 -0.46
N GLU A 23 21.06 9.45 -1.54
CA GLU A 23 20.36 8.17 -1.76
C GLU A 23 20.79 7.05 -0.77
N GLY A 24 21.25 7.40 0.43
CA GLY A 24 21.67 6.48 1.48
C GLY A 24 20.58 6.22 2.52
N SER A 25 20.71 5.11 3.26
CA SER A 25 19.90 4.81 4.46
C SER A 25 18.38 4.75 4.25
N GLN A 26 17.93 4.40 3.05
CA GLN A 26 16.52 4.17 2.77
C GLN A 26 16.03 2.87 3.41
N ALA A 27 14.84 2.93 3.99
CA ALA A 27 14.14 1.73 4.45
C ALA A 27 13.60 0.95 3.25
N ARG A 28 14.06 -0.28 3.05
CA ARG A 28 13.50 -1.18 2.03
C ARG A 28 12.40 -2.02 2.66
N LEU A 29 11.16 -1.76 2.22
CA LEU A 29 10.02 -2.57 2.59
C LEU A 29 10.00 -3.86 1.78
N LEU A 30 9.62 -4.96 2.43
CA LEU A 30 9.33 -6.23 1.74
C LEU A 30 8.05 -6.09 0.93
N LYS A 31 7.85 -6.97 -0.06
CA LYS A 31 6.67 -6.98 -0.93
C LYS A 31 5.35 -6.82 -0.17
N TYR A 32 5.13 -7.61 0.89
CA TYR A 32 3.88 -7.54 1.67
C TYR A 32 3.78 -6.27 2.53
N GLU A 33 4.91 -5.70 2.97
CA GLU A 33 4.92 -4.42 3.70
C GLU A 33 4.54 -3.27 2.77
N SER A 34 5.09 -3.25 1.55
CA SER A 34 4.76 -2.26 0.51
C SER A 34 3.29 -2.39 0.06
N ILE A 35 2.80 -3.62 -0.14
CA ILE A 35 1.39 -3.85 -0.49
C ILE A 35 0.47 -3.34 0.62
N LEU A 36 0.74 -3.69 1.89
CA LEU A 36 -0.07 -3.20 3.01
C LEU A 36 -0.02 -1.67 3.10
N LEU A 37 1.15 -1.06 2.88
CA LEU A 37 1.29 0.39 2.85
C LEU A 37 0.38 1.04 1.79
N LEU A 38 0.37 0.49 0.57
CA LEU A 38 -0.50 0.97 -0.52
C LEU A 38 -1.98 0.86 -0.15
N VAL A 39 -2.39 -0.27 0.44
CA VAL A 39 -3.78 -0.49 0.89
C VAL A 39 -4.18 0.50 1.99
N LEU A 40 -3.33 0.71 2.99
CA LEU A 40 -3.62 1.66 4.07
C LEU A 40 -3.68 3.10 3.55
N ARG A 41 -2.81 3.46 2.59
CA ARG A 41 -2.84 4.77 1.92
C ARG A 41 -4.16 4.99 1.18
N LEU A 42 -4.61 3.98 0.43
CA LEU A 42 -5.89 4.02 -0.28
C LEU A 42 -7.07 4.20 0.69
N LEU A 43 -7.14 3.34 1.72
CA LEU A 43 -8.20 3.40 2.74
C LEU A 43 -8.21 4.73 3.48
N TYR A 44 -7.03 5.30 3.73
CA TYR A 44 -6.91 6.62 4.34
C TYR A 44 -7.55 7.72 3.49
N LEU A 45 -7.26 7.76 2.18
CA LEU A 45 -7.84 8.72 1.26
C LEU A 45 -9.37 8.57 1.18
N GLN A 46 -9.85 7.34 0.98
CA GLN A 46 -11.28 7.04 0.90
C GLN A 46 -12.03 7.44 2.18
N LYS A 47 -11.45 7.13 3.37
CA LYS A 47 -12.07 7.51 4.63
C LYS A 47 -12.02 9.01 4.88
N ARG A 48 -10.95 9.70 4.49
CA ARG A 48 -10.87 11.15 4.63
C ARG A 48 -11.88 11.90 3.77
N GLU A 49 -12.20 11.38 2.59
CA GLU A 49 -13.24 11.97 1.74
C GLU A 49 -14.65 11.75 2.30
N SER A 50 -14.88 10.61 2.95
CA SER A 50 -16.18 10.28 3.55
C SER A 50 -16.40 10.85 4.96
N LEU A 51 -15.32 11.11 5.69
CA LEU A 51 -15.38 11.75 7.01
C LEU A 51 -15.55 13.27 6.86
N SER A 52 -16.46 13.86 7.64
CA SER A 52 -16.51 15.31 7.81
C SER A 52 -15.18 15.82 8.35
N ALA A 53 -14.82 17.08 8.05
CA ALA A 53 -13.54 17.72 8.37
C ALA A 53 -13.12 17.68 9.86
N SER A 54 -14.01 17.24 10.76
CA SER A 54 -13.85 17.11 12.21
C SER A 54 -13.44 15.72 12.72
N ALA A 55 -13.28 14.72 11.85
CA ALA A 55 -12.75 13.43 12.28
C ALA A 55 -11.21 13.50 12.36
N ASP A 56 -10.68 13.75 13.55
CA ASP A 56 -9.23 13.86 13.80
C ASP A 56 -8.45 12.55 13.56
N GLN A 57 -9.14 11.40 13.52
CA GLN A 57 -8.52 10.08 13.41
C GLN A 57 -9.18 9.22 12.34
N VAL A 58 -8.36 8.61 11.49
CA VAL A 58 -8.81 7.66 10.48
C VAL A 58 -8.66 6.25 11.02
N LEU A 59 -9.78 5.64 11.40
CA LEU A 59 -9.87 4.27 11.90
C LEU A 59 -10.37 3.34 10.80
N VAL A 60 -9.64 2.27 10.56
CA VAL A 60 -9.90 1.25 9.55
C VAL A 60 -10.06 -0.11 10.25
N THR A 61 -11.01 -0.95 9.84
CA THR A 61 -11.16 -2.31 10.38
C THR A 61 -10.22 -3.29 9.68
N VAL A 62 -9.88 -4.39 10.35
CA VAL A 62 -9.12 -5.48 9.73
C VAL A 62 -9.88 -6.07 8.55
N GLU A 63 -11.21 -6.12 8.62
CA GLU A 63 -12.06 -6.53 7.49
C GLU A 63 -11.84 -5.66 6.24
N GLU A 64 -11.88 -4.33 6.39
CA GLU A 64 -11.66 -3.39 5.28
C GLU A 64 -10.26 -3.59 4.66
N VAL A 65 -9.24 -3.76 5.51
CA VAL A 65 -7.87 -4.06 5.04
C VAL A 65 -7.82 -5.38 4.26
N GLN A 66 -8.45 -6.43 4.77
CA GLN A 66 -8.47 -7.73 4.10
C GLN A 66 -9.26 -7.69 2.78
N ALA A 67 -10.36 -6.93 2.73
CA ALA A 67 -11.15 -6.75 1.52
C ALA A 67 -10.36 -6.03 0.43
N GLU A 68 -9.67 -4.93 0.77
CA GLU A 68 -8.81 -4.22 -0.19
C GLU A 68 -7.61 -5.06 -0.64
N LEU A 69 -6.99 -5.82 0.27
CA LEU A 69 -5.95 -6.78 -0.11
C LEU A 69 -6.46 -7.84 -1.09
N GLN A 70 -7.69 -8.34 -0.92
CA GLN A 70 -8.25 -9.34 -1.84
C GLN A 70 -8.45 -8.78 -3.26
N LYS A 71 -8.79 -7.50 -3.42
CA LYS A 71 -8.92 -6.85 -4.74
C LYS A 71 -7.61 -6.84 -5.53
N MET A 72 -6.47 -6.88 -4.84
CA MET A 72 -5.14 -6.88 -5.44
C MET A 72 -4.68 -8.27 -5.90
N ASN A 73 -5.58 -9.26 -5.96
CA ASN A 73 -5.33 -10.64 -6.42
C ASN A 73 -4.12 -11.29 -5.74
N LEU A 74 -3.95 -11.09 -4.43
CA LEU A 74 -2.89 -11.78 -3.71
C LEU A 74 -3.10 -13.30 -3.75
N PRO A 75 -2.04 -14.08 -4.00
CA PRO A 75 -2.14 -15.54 -4.12
C PRO A 75 -2.60 -16.23 -2.82
N ARG A 76 -2.51 -15.54 -1.68
CA ARG A 76 -2.95 -16.06 -0.38
C ARG A 76 -3.53 -14.93 0.48
N ARG A 77 -4.62 -15.23 1.19
CA ARG A 77 -5.16 -14.35 2.22
C ARG A 77 -4.11 -14.15 3.33
N LEU A 78 -4.04 -12.92 3.82
CA LEU A 78 -3.02 -12.56 4.80
C LEU A 78 -3.45 -13.04 6.18
N ASP A 79 -2.73 -14.02 6.73
CA ASP A 79 -3.02 -14.59 8.05
C ASP A 79 -2.80 -13.51 9.14
N GLN A 80 -3.60 -13.57 10.21
CA GLN A 80 -3.55 -12.64 11.35
C GLN A 80 -2.14 -12.40 11.94
N PRO A 81 -1.30 -13.42 12.22
CA PRO A 81 0.06 -13.18 12.73
C PRO A 81 0.95 -12.43 11.74
N THR A 82 0.74 -12.65 10.44
CA THR A 82 1.44 -11.91 9.39
C THR A 82 1.00 -10.46 9.39
N LEU A 83 -0.30 -10.18 9.51
CA LEU A 83 -0.82 -8.82 9.60
C LEU A 83 -0.25 -8.06 10.81
N GLU A 84 -0.22 -8.70 11.98
CA GLU A 84 0.40 -8.12 13.19
C GLU A 84 1.88 -7.79 12.98
N LYS A 85 2.62 -8.67 12.31
CA LYS A 85 4.04 -8.43 11.99
C LYS A 85 4.19 -7.24 11.04
N LEU A 86 3.40 -7.16 9.97
CA LEU A 86 3.46 -6.06 9.02
C LEU A 86 3.08 -4.72 9.68
N LEU A 87 2.01 -4.71 10.48
CA LEU A 87 1.59 -3.52 11.24
C LEU A 87 2.64 -3.08 12.27
N ARG A 88 3.42 -4.00 12.83
CA ARG A 88 4.56 -3.66 13.68
C ARG A 88 5.64 -2.90 12.92
N THR A 89 5.95 -3.30 11.69
CA THR A 89 6.87 -2.56 10.82
C THR A 89 6.33 -1.16 10.52
N LEU A 90 5.06 -1.05 10.10
CA LEU A 90 4.46 0.25 9.76
C LEU A 90 4.32 1.18 10.98
N ARG A 91 4.09 0.61 12.17
CA ARG A 91 4.11 1.37 13.43
C ARG A 91 5.48 1.96 13.74
N ARG A 92 6.57 1.24 13.45
CA ARG A 92 7.94 1.75 13.67
C ARG A 92 8.21 3.02 12.87
N TYR A 93 7.56 3.17 11.71
CA TYR A 93 7.65 4.35 10.84
C TYR A 93 6.54 5.37 11.10
N ASN A 94 5.74 5.21 12.16
CA ASN A 94 4.60 6.06 12.48
C ASN A 94 3.62 6.21 11.31
N LEU A 95 3.31 5.13 10.59
CA LEU A 95 2.37 5.14 9.46
C LEU A 95 0.98 4.62 9.85
N ALA A 96 0.94 3.60 10.72
CA ALA A 96 -0.30 3.03 11.24
C ALA A 96 -0.05 2.35 12.59
N ARG A 97 -1.10 2.19 13.39
CA ARG A 97 -1.04 1.41 14.63
C ARG A 97 -2.32 0.60 14.88
N PRO A 98 -2.22 -0.61 15.46
CA PRO A 98 -3.39 -1.32 15.94
C PRO A 98 -4.00 -0.59 17.15
N VAL A 99 -5.32 -0.51 17.20
CA VAL A 99 -6.10 -0.01 18.33
C VAL A 99 -6.51 -1.21 19.18
N GLY A 100 -5.73 -1.48 20.24
CA GLY A 100 -5.92 -2.64 21.09
C GLY A 100 -5.30 -3.93 20.52
N ARG A 101 -5.89 -5.08 20.84
CA ARG A 101 -5.44 -6.38 20.33
C ARG A 101 -6.15 -6.68 19.01
N LEU A 102 -5.41 -7.20 18.03
CA LEU A 102 -6.00 -7.69 16.80
C LEU A 102 -6.55 -9.10 17.06
N SER A 103 -7.79 -9.22 17.53
CA SER A 103 -8.41 -10.52 17.87
C SER A 103 -9.50 -10.97 16.89
N GLY A 104 -9.84 -10.13 15.90
CA GLY A 104 -10.88 -10.43 14.92
C GLY A 104 -11.00 -9.37 13.82
N LEU A 105 -11.97 -9.52 12.94
CA LEU A 105 -12.20 -8.64 11.79
C LEU A 105 -12.62 -7.21 12.19
N ASP A 106 -13.33 -7.08 13.31
CA ASP A 106 -13.73 -5.78 13.88
C ASP A 106 -12.59 -5.02 14.56
N SER A 107 -11.40 -5.63 14.67
CA SER A 107 -10.24 -4.96 15.24
C SER A 107 -9.90 -3.74 14.40
N ARG A 108 -9.52 -2.65 15.07
CA ARG A 108 -9.28 -1.37 14.39
C ARG A 108 -7.79 -1.10 14.26
N VAL A 109 -7.43 -0.46 13.17
CA VAL A 109 -6.12 0.08 12.87
C VAL A 109 -6.31 1.57 12.65
N GLU A 110 -5.58 2.38 13.40
CA GLU A 110 -5.49 3.81 13.14
C GLU A 110 -4.43 4.04 12.07
N VAL A 111 -4.81 4.76 11.03
CA VAL A 111 -3.91 5.14 9.93
C VAL A 111 -3.58 6.60 10.07
N PHE A 112 -2.28 6.91 10.13
CA PHE A 112 -1.81 8.26 10.34
C PHE A 112 -1.67 9.03 9.03
N PRO A 113 -1.83 10.37 9.04
CA PRO A 113 -1.65 11.21 7.85
C PRO A 113 -0.28 11.08 7.17
N THR A 114 0.74 10.75 7.94
CA THR A 114 2.11 10.45 7.50
C THR A 114 2.20 9.29 6.49
N VAL A 115 1.16 8.45 6.37
CA VAL A 115 1.08 7.43 5.31
C VAL A 115 1.18 8.03 3.90
N LEU A 116 0.74 9.28 3.73
CA LEU A 116 0.84 10.00 2.46
C LEU A 116 2.28 10.39 2.12
N LEU A 117 3.16 10.50 3.13
CA LEU A 117 4.57 10.89 2.98
C LEU A 117 5.48 9.69 2.69
N ALA A 118 5.05 8.48 3.03
CA ALA A 118 5.85 7.26 2.85
C ALA A 118 6.07 6.91 1.38
N LEU A 119 5.17 7.34 0.51
CA LEU A 119 5.29 7.19 -0.94
C LEU A 119 4.73 8.45 -1.61
N PRO A 120 5.59 9.40 -2.05
CA PRO A 120 5.19 10.56 -2.83
C PRO A 120 4.39 10.19 -4.08
N ASP A 121 3.50 11.09 -4.53
CA ASP A 121 2.66 10.83 -5.71
C ASP A 121 3.48 10.69 -7.00
N SER A 122 4.63 11.37 -7.10
CA SER A 122 5.58 11.20 -8.21
C SER A 122 6.04 9.75 -8.32
N ASP A 123 6.51 9.19 -7.21
CA ASP A 123 7.09 7.85 -7.15
C ASP A 123 6.02 6.79 -7.47
N LEU A 124 4.77 7.05 -7.06
CA LEU A 124 3.65 6.19 -7.41
C LEU A 124 3.29 6.27 -8.90
N ALA A 125 3.30 7.47 -9.48
CA ALA A 125 3.04 7.66 -10.91
C ALA A 125 4.12 7.01 -11.78
N ASP A 126 5.39 7.17 -11.39
CA ASP A 126 6.53 6.53 -12.06
C ASP A 126 6.43 5.00 -11.98
N ALA A 127 6.12 4.46 -10.81
CA ALA A 127 5.91 3.03 -10.64
C ALA A 127 4.73 2.50 -11.48
N ALA A 128 3.63 3.26 -11.57
CA ALA A 128 2.48 2.89 -12.40
C ALA A 128 2.83 2.91 -13.89
N ALA A 129 3.57 3.92 -14.35
CA ALA A 129 4.04 4.01 -15.73
C ALA A 129 4.96 2.82 -16.08
N GLU A 130 5.87 2.45 -15.18
CA GLU A 130 6.77 1.31 -15.37
C GLU A 130 6.03 -0.03 -15.42
N VAL A 131 4.99 -0.21 -14.60
CA VAL A 131 4.12 -1.39 -14.64
C VAL A 131 3.35 -1.46 -15.96
N THR A 132 2.78 -0.35 -16.42
CA THR A 132 2.09 -0.28 -17.72
C THR A 132 3.03 -0.60 -18.88
N ARG A 133 4.25 -0.07 -18.84
CA ARG A 133 5.30 -0.37 -19.82
C ARG A 133 5.65 -1.86 -19.84
N THR A 134 5.96 -2.43 -18.68
CA THR A 134 6.33 -3.85 -18.54
C THR A 134 5.20 -4.75 -19.04
N ARG A 135 3.94 -4.43 -18.71
CA ARG A 135 2.77 -5.18 -19.19
C ARG A 135 2.61 -5.09 -20.71
N SER A 136 2.84 -3.91 -21.30
CA SER A 136 2.79 -3.73 -22.74
C SER A 136 3.90 -4.51 -23.45
N GLU A 137 5.12 -4.50 -22.90
CA GLU A 137 6.24 -5.28 -23.43
C GLU A 137 5.96 -6.79 -23.32
N LEU A 138 5.42 -7.29 -22.20
CA LEU A 138 5.03 -8.69 -22.03
C LEU A 138 3.96 -9.15 -23.02
N SER A 139 2.99 -8.28 -23.34
CA SER A 139 1.94 -8.61 -24.31
C SER A 139 2.46 -8.88 -25.73
N LEU A 140 3.65 -8.37 -26.08
CA LEU A 140 4.31 -8.68 -27.36
C LEU A 140 4.80 -10.13 -27.42
N TYR A 141 4.97 -10.76 -26.27
CA TYR A 141 5.41 -12.15 -26.13
C TYR A 141 4.29 -13.10 -25.72
N GLU A 142 3.11 -12.58 -25.36
CA GLU A 142 1.89 -13.39 -25.25
C GLU A 142 1.53 -13.87 -26.65
N ARG A 143 2.07 -15.04 -27.02
CA ARG A 143 1.66 -15.76 -28.22
C ARG A 143 0.18 -16.08 -28.03
N PRO A 144 -0.70 -15.82 -29.01
CA PRO A 144 -2.06 -16.32 -28.94
C PRO A 144 -1.94 -17.84 -28.79
N GLU A 145 -2.39 -18.37 -27.65
CA GLU A 145 -2.48 -19.81 -27.40
C GLU A 145 -3.24 -20.41 -28.59
N ASP A 146 -2.62 -21.40 -29.21
CA ASP A 146 -3.06 -22.04 -30.44
C ASP A 146 -4.57 -22.33 -30.43
N GLY A 147 -5.23 -21.94 -31.52
CA GLY A 147 -6.63 -22.22 -31.75
C GLY A 147 -6.95 -23.69 -31.58
N THR A 148 -7.56 -24.04 -30.45
CA THR A 148 -8.43 -25.21 -30.37
C THR A 148 -9.67 -24.91 -31.22
N THR A 149 -9.55 -25.17 -32.51
CA THR A 149 -10.69 -25.57 -33.35
C THR A 149 -10.38 -26.97 -33.82
N ALA A 150 -10.81 -27.95 -33.02
CA ALA A 150 -11.27 -29.20 -33.57
C ALA A 150 -12.36 -28.85 -34.60
N VAL A 151 -12.04 -28.98 -35.88
CA VAL A 151 -13.05 -29.13 -36.93
C VAL A 151 -12.82 -30.48 -37.56
N GLU A 152 -13.83 -31.31 -37.30
CA GLU A 152 -14.08 -32.64 -37.82
C GLU A 152 -14.19 -32.64 -39.36
N VAL A 153 -13.55 -33.66 -39.97
CA VAL A 153 -14.03 -34.59 -41.00
C VAL A 153 -14.66 -34.08 -42.33
N GLU A 154 -14.36 -34.85 -43.40
CA GLU A 154 -14.91 -34.91 -44.77
C GLU A 154 -14.23 -34.01 -45.82
N GLU A 155 -13.77 -34.47 -46.99
CA GLU A 155 -13.74 -35.77 -47.71
C GLU A 155 -12.55 -35.72 -48.68
#